data_AF-A0A3G8GW22-F1
#
_entry.id   AF-A0A3G8GW22-F1
#
_cell.length_a   1.000
_cell.length_b   1.000
_cell.length_c   1.000
_cell.angle_alpha   90.00
_cell.angle_beta   90.00
_cell.angle_gamma   90.00
#
_symmetry.space_group_name_H-M   'P 1'
#
loop_
_entity.id
_entity.type
_entity.pdbx_description
1 polymer ?
#
loop_
_entity_poly.entity_id
_entity_poly.type
_entity_poly.pdbx_seq_one_letter_code
_entity_poly.pdbx_strand_id
1 'polypeptide(L)'
;MNHQQQARKAFETELKGIGRRMEVGFALAGRRFEVQDWGLINFHATETLAMREMEGSSDARILAVIPAEVQFAANGNVRLWNCLGEPVAQRRDPPSQQEALPLS
;
A
#
# COMPACT_ATOMS: atom_id res chain seq x y z
N MET A 1 8.84 -10.97 27.71
CA MET A 1 7.61 -10.51 27.03
C MET A 1 8.07 -9.84 25.73
N ASN A 2 7.65 -10.33 24.56
CA ASN A 2 8.25 -9.96 23.27
C ASN A 2 7.75 -8.57 22.81
N HIS A 3 8.62 -7.70 22.28
CA HIS A 3 8.26 -6.34 21.85
C HIS A 3 7.09 -6.32 20.84
N GLN A 4 6.99 -7.34 19.98
CA GLN A 4 5.86 -7.49 19.05
C GLN A 4 4.52 -7.70 19.77
N GLN A 5 4.51 -8.40 20.90
CA GLN A 5 3.29 -8.61 21.68
C GLN A 5 2.87 -7.35 22.42
N GLN A 6 3.82 -6.52 22.86
CA GLN A 6 3.54 -5.21 23.46
C GLN A 6 3.01 -4.21 22.45
N ALA A 7 3.60 -4.14 21.25
CA ALA A 7 3.08 -3.30 20.16
C ALA A 7 1.65 -3.69 19.80
N ARG A 8 1.37 -5.00 19.68
CA ARG A 8 0.03 -5.53 19.43
C ARG A 8 -0.96 -5.19 20.56
N LYS A 9 -0.56 -5.32 21.83
CA LYS A 9 -1.43 -5.01 22.97
C LYS A 9 -1.69 -3.51 23.13
N ALA A 10 -0.69 -2.67 22.86
CA ALA A 10 -0.86 -1.21 22.85
C ALA A 10 -1.81 -0.78 21.73
N PHE A 11 -1.63 -1.35 20.54
CA PHE A 11 -2.53 -1.21 19.39
C PHE A 11 -3.97 -1.65 19.73
N GLU A 12 -4.13 -2.78 20.43
CA GLU A 12 -5.42 -3.31 20.89
C GLU A 12 -6.06 -2.51 22.04
N THR A 13 -5.27 -1.78 22.84
CA THR A 13 -5.79 -1.03 24.01
C THR A 13 -6.26 0.37 23.62
N GLU A 14 -5.59 1.02 22.67
CA GLU A 14 -6.08 2.27 22.06
C GLU A 14 -7.42 2.05 21.31
N LEU A 15 -7.69 0.80 20.92
CA LEU A 15 -8.77 0.29 20.07
C LEU A 15 -10.19 0.46 20.64
N LYS A 16 -10.35 0.61 21.96
CA LYS A 16 -11.66 0.53 22.65
C LYS A 16 -12.56 1.76 22.58
N GLY A 17 -12.14 2.87 21.96
CA GLY A 17 -12.83 4.16 22.10
C GLY A 17 -13.66 4.68 20.92
N ILE A 18 -13.38 4.32 19.67
CA ILE A 18 -13.93 5.07 18.51
C ILE A 18 -14.07 4.11 17.33
N GLY A 19 -15.26 4.01 16.72
CA GLY A 19 -15.62 3.04 15.67
C GLY A 19 -14.49 2.74 14.68
N ARG A 20 -13.89 1.55 14.82
CA ARG A 20 -12.80 1.06 13.97
C ARG A 20 -13.37 0.01 13.03
N ARG A 21 -13.69 0.41 11.81
CA ARG A 21 -13.96 -0.54 10.74
C ARG A 21 -12.61 -1.05 10.25
N MET A 22 -12.37 -2.34 10.48
CA MET A 22 -11.23 -3.06 9.89
C MET A 22 -11.71 -3.69 8.58
N GLU A 23 -10.92 -3.58 7.53
CA GLU A 23 -11.22 -4.22 6.24
C GLU A 23 -9.98 -4.93 5.70
N VAL A 24 -10.22 -6.09 5.09
CA VAL A 24 -9.22 -6.84 4.35
C VAL A 24 -9.51 -6.68 2.86
N GLY A 25 -8.46 -6.39 2.10
CA GLY A 25 -8.55 -6.14 0.67
C GLY A 25 -7.16 -5.95 0.08
N PHE A 26 -7.01 -4.95 -0.78
CA PHE A 26 -5.80 -4.72 -1.56
C PHE A 26 -5.40 -3.25 -1.50
N ALA A 27 -4.19 -2.99 -1.05
CA ALA A 27 -3.56 -1.67 -1.09
C ALA A 27 -2.91 -1.46 -2.45
N LEU A 28 -3.23 -0.33 -3.09
CA LEU A 28 -2.33 0.27 -4.06
C LEU A 28 -1.25 1.01 -3.28
N ALA A 29 -0.03 0.51 -3.34
CA ALA A 29 1.11 1.05 -2.62
C ALA A 29 2.16 1.60 -3.58
N GLY A 30 2.80 2.69 -3.19
CA GLY A 30 3.88 3.33 -3.93
C GLY A 30 5.18 3.31 -3.15
N ARG A 31 6.29 3.01 -3.83
CA ARG A 31 7.64 3.06 -3.26
C ARG A 31 8.53 3.95 -4.11
N ARG A 32 9.25 4.87 -3.46
CA ARG A 32 10.35 5.62 -4.08
C ARG A 32 11.62 4.78 -4.02
N PHE A 33 12.48 4.88 -5.03
CA PHE A 33 13.74 4.09 -5.08
C PHE A 33 14.62 4.27 -3.83
N GLU A 34 14.62 5.46 -3.25
CA GLU A 34 15.43 5.82 -2.07
C GLU A 34 14.88 5.24 -0.75
N VAL A 35 13.59 4.86 -0.71
CA VAL A 35 12.91 4.38 0.49
C VAL A 35 12.62 2.89 0.32
N GLN A 36 12.98 2.06 1.30
CA GLN A 36 12.71 0.62 1.23
C GLN A 36 11.26 0.27 1.57
N ASP A 37 10.51 1.19 2.17
CA ASP A 37 9.14 0.98 2.64
C ASP A 37 8.08 1.36 1.61
N TRP A 38 6.98 0.61 1.63
CA TRP A 38 5.78 0.90 0.87
C TRP A 38 4.93 1.97 1.58
N GLY A 39 4.42 2.93 0.82
CA GLY A 39 3.40 3.87 1.30
C GLY A 39 2.05 3.57 0.67
N LEU A 40 0.97 3.54 1.48
CA LEU A 40 -0.39 3.41 0.98
C LEU A 40 -0.77 4.62 0.13
N ILE A 41 -1.24 4.37 -1.09
CA ILE A 41 -1.85 5.37 -1.98
C ILE A 41 -3.37 5.28 -1.84
N ASN A 42 -3.91 4.09 -2.05
CA ASN A 42 -5.35 3.84 -1.99
C ASN A 42 -5.65 2.40 -1.56
N PHE A 43 -6.88 2.16 -1.10
CA PHE A 43 -7.36 0.83 -0.70
C PHE A 43 -8.59 0.41 -1.50
N HIS A 44 -8.59 -0.85 -1.93
CA HIS A 44 -9.68 -1.44 -2.68
C HIS A 44 -10.13 -2.75 -2.04
N ALA A 45 -11.43 -3.00 -2.09
CA ALA A 45 -12.00 -4.27 -1.60
C ALA A 45 -11.56 -5.48 -2.44
N THR A 46 -11.12 -5.28 -3.69
CA THR A 46 -10.74 -6.36 -4.60
C THR A 46 -9.45 -6.06 -5.35
N GLU A 47 -8.72 -7.12 -5.71
CA GLU A 47 -7.47 -7.07 -6.46
C GLU A 47 -7.65 -6.40 -7.82
N THR A 48 -8.71 -6.79 -8.55
CA THR A 48 -9.00 -6.27 -9.89
C THR A 48 -9.18 -4.75 -9.91
N LEU A 49 -9.80 -4.18 -8.88
CA LEU A 49 -9.96 -2.72 -8.78
C LEU A 49 -8.60 -2.04 -8.53
N ALA A 50 -7.81 -2.58 -7.61
CA ALA A 50 -6.47 -2.05 -7.32
C ALA A 50 -5.53 -2.13 -8.55
N MET A 51 -5.60 -3.23 -9.30
CA MET A 51 -4.82 -3.39 -10.53
C MET A 51 -5.23 -2.41 -11.62
N ARG A 52 -6.54 -2.22 -11.85
CA ARG A 52 -7.04 -1.23 -12.81
C ARG A 52 -6.59 0.19 -12.46
N GLU A 53 -6.61 0.55 -11.18
CA GLU A 53 -6.10 1.85 -10.73
C GLU A 53 -4.59 1.97 -10.92
N MET A 54 -3.83 0.91 -10.61
CA MET A 54 -2.39 0.87 -10.87
C MET A 54 -2.07 1.06 -12.35
N GLU A 55 -2.79 0.39 -13.25
CA GLU A 55 -2.62 0.48 -14.70
C GLU A 55 -2.94 1.89 -15.23
N GLY A 56 -4.01 2.51 -14.73
CA GLY A 56 -4.43 3.86 -15.10
C GLY A 56 -3.65 4.99 -14.43
N SER A 57 -2.82 4.71 -13.44
CA SER A 57 -2.12 5.71 -12.64
C SER A 57 -0.97 6.37 -13.42
N SER A 58 -0.82 7.69 -13.34
CA SER A 58 0.35 8.42 -13.85
C SER A 58 1.44 8.61 -12.80
N ASP A 59 1.34 7.93 -11.65
CA ASP A 59 2.33 8.03 -10.57
C ASP A 59 3.70 7.51 -11.01
N ALA A 60 4.74 8.32 -10.76
CA ALA A 60 6.14 8.07 -11.12
C ALA A 60 6.90 7.24 -10.07
N ARG A 61 6.21 6.61 -9.12
CA ARG A 61 6.78 5.64 -8.19
C ARG A 61 6.66 4.24 -8.77
N ILE A 62 7.45 3.32 -8.22
CA ILE A 62 7.14 1.90 -8.34
C ILE A 62 5.80 1.68 -7.63
N LEU A 63 4.84 1.12 -8.35
CA LEU A 63 3.53 0.78 -7.81
C LEU A 63 3.44 -0.72 -7.59
N ALA A 64 2.72 -1.10 -6.54
CA ALA A 64 2.41 -2.48 -6.22
C ALA A 64 0.97 -2.61 -5.72
N VAL A 65 0.33 -3.72 -6.08
CA VAL A 65 -0.91 -4.16 -5.45
C VAL A 65 -0.53 -5.19 -4.39
N ILE A 66 -0.86 -4.89 -3.13
CA ILE A 66 -0.44 -5.69 -1.97
C ILE A 66 -1.70 -6.10 -1.19
N PRO A 67 -1.93 -7.39 -0.90
CA PRO A 67 -2.97 -7.82 0.04
C PRO A 67 -2.76 -7.11 1.38
N ALA A 68 -3.80 -6.45 1.88
CA ALA A 68 -3.67 -5.54 3.02
C ALA A 68 -4.87 -5.59 3.94
N GLU A 69 -4.61 -5.30 5.21
CA GLU A 69 -5.63 -4.95 6.19
C GLU A 69 -5.53 -3.46 6.47
N VAL A 70 -6.66 -2.75 6.46
CA VAL A 70 -6.74 -1.32 6.76
C VAL A 70 -7.67 -1.06 7.94
N GLN A 71 -7.30 -0.07 8.73
CA GLN A 71 -8.13 0.48 9.78
C GLN A 71 -8.63 1.85 9.36
N PHE A 72 -9.94 2.01 9.29
CA PHE A 72 -10.56 3.30 9.05
C PHE A 72 -10.86 4.05 10.35
N ALA A 73 -10.67 5.37 10.30
CA ALA A 73 -11.29 6.30 11.23
C ALA A 73 -12.80 6.40 10.97
N ALA A 74 -13.54 6.94 11.94
CA ALA A 74 -14.97 7.18 11.80
C ALA A 74 -15.33 8.13 10.64
N ASN A 75 -14.39 8.96 10.17
CA ASN A 75 -14.58 9.84 9.01
C ASN A 75 -14.27 9.17 7.66
N GLY A 76 -13.94 7.87 7.64
CA GLY A 76 -13.64 7.12 6.42
C GLY A 76 -12.18 7.22 5.96
N ASN A 77 -11.31 7.96 6.64
CA ASN A 77 -9.87 7.98 6.31
C ASN A 77 -9.15 6.75 6.86
N VAL A 78 -8.17 6.24 6.13
CA VAL A 78 -7.28 5.19 6.64
C VAL A 78 -6.36 5.78 7.71
N ARG A 79 -6.39 5.19 8.91
CA ARG A 79 -5.46 5.53 10.00
C ARG A 79 -4.21 4.67 9.96
N LEU A 80 -4.39 3.37 9.72
CA LEU A 80 -3.35 2.36 9.79
C LEU A 80 -3.60 1.34 8.68
N TRP A 81 -2.52 0.76 8.16
CA TRP A 81 -2.60 -0.35 7.22
C TRP A 81 -1.44 -1.30 7.45
N ASN A 82 -1.68 -2.57 7.19
CA ASN A 82 -0.71 -3.65 7.35
C ASN A 82 -0.66 -4.48 6.07
N CYS A 83 0.55 -4.79 5.58
CA CYS A 83 0.74 -5.77 4.53
C CYS A 83 0.43 -7.18 5.06
N LEU A 84 -0.38 -7.93 4.33
CA LEU A 84 -0.72 -9.33 4.66
C LEU A 84 0.12 -10.34 3.87
N GLY A 85 0.89 -9.88 2.88
CA GLY A 85 1.75 -10.73 2.08
C GLY A 85 2.59 -9.93 1.07
N GLU A 86 3.19 -10.67 0.14
CA GLU A 86 3.96 -10.10 -0.96
C GLU A 86 3.06 -9.41 -2.01
N PRO A 87 3.59 -8.48 -2.81
CA PRO A 87 2.88 -7.91 -3.94
C PRO A 87 2.34 -8.97 -4.90
N VAL A 88 1.06 -8.86 -5.26
CA VAL A 88 0.41 -9.73 -6.27
C VAL A 88 0.51 -9.15 -7.68
N ALA A 89 0.75 -7.84 -7.79
CA ALA A 89 1.08 -7.16 -9.04
C ALA A 89 2.07 -6.01 -8.78
N GLN A 90 2.94 -5.72 -9.73
CA GLN A 90 3.93 -4.65 -9.62
C GLN A 90 4.13 -3.94 -10.96
N ARG A 91 4.09 -2.61 -10.95
CA ARG A 91 4.49 -1.76 -12.06
C ARG A 91 5.76 -1.01 -11.69
N ARG A 92 6.83 -1.28 -12.41
CA ARG A 92 8.06 -0.47 -12.38
C ARG A 92 7.86 0.66 -13.39
N ASP A 93 8.43 1.83 -13.15
CA ASP A 93 8.52 2.83 -14.21
C ASP A 93 9.09 2.18 -15.47
N PRO A 94 8.62 2.54 -16.68
CA PRO A 94 9.42 2.26 -17.85
C PRO A 94 10.79 2.93 -17.64
N PRO A 95 11.91 2.27 -18.00
CA PRO A 95 13.19 2.96 -18.03
C PRO A 95 13.00 4.26 -18.82
N SER A 96 13.45 5.37 -18.24
CA SER A 96 13.53 6.66 -18.92
C SER A 96 14.01 6.42 -20.35
N GLN A 97 13.38 7.04 -21.36
CA GLN A 97 13.87 7.00 -22.74
C GLN A 97 15.21 7.75 -22.87
N GLN A 98 16.26 7.23 -22.24
CA GLN A 98 17.65 7.62 -22.42
C GLN A 98 18.42 6.35 -22.77
N GLU A 99 18.12 5.77 -23.93
CA GLU A 99 19.08 4.99 -24.71
C GLU A 99 18.47 4.65 -26.08
N ALA A 100 18.56 5.61 -27.00
CA ALA A 100 18.72 5.34 -28.43
C ALA A 100 19.39 6.58 -29.05
N LEU A 101 20.72 6.60 -28.98
CA LEU A 101 21.57 7.51 -29.73
C LEU A 101 21.18 7.47 -31.22
N PRO A 102 21.21 8.60 -31.96
CA PRO A 102 21.06 8.54 -33.41
C PRO A 102 22.22 7.72 -33.99
N LEU A 103 21.88 6.62 -34.69
CA LEU A 103 22.84 5.89 -35.51
C LEU A 103 23.40 6.88 -36.54
N SER A 104 24.71 7.12 -36.46
CA SER A 104 25.49 7.88 -37.45
C SER A 104 25.68 7.07 -38.73
#